data_AF-A0A9D4T8S6-F1
#
_entry.id   AF-A0A9D4T8S6-F1
#
_cell.length_a   1.000
_cell.length_b   1.000
_cell.length_c   1.000
_cell.angle_alpha   90.00
_cell.angle_beta   90.00
_cell.angle_gamma   90.00
#
_symmetry.space_group_name_H-M   'P 1'
#
loop_
_entity.id
_entity.type
_entity.pdbx_description
1 polymer ?
#
loop_
_entity_poly.entity_id
_entity_poly.type
_entity_poly.pdbx_seq_one_letter_code
_entity_poly.pdbx_strand_id
1 'polypeptide(L)'
;MPHAGYGNIAPSTTTGRAATIAYALFGIPLLLMVLADLGKLFTRLIKLAFTAIRRFYNTKNMRSLRRASRRATEAPGQILVAWRTTASYPSRKRIRRARLRTEVVDEAAVEARVPVSLVLLFLLAYMTLGALMFSLWEGWSFFEAFYFVFVSMSTIGFGDYVPQQPAFMMAAFVYLLFGLALTSMCITVIQEKLAATFEKAQAQIGVSLGLDDANGLLGGAYVESAHNEPILNPQPV
;
A
#
# COMPACT_ATOMS: atom_id res chain seq x y z
N MET A 1 -1.69 42.24 -26.44
CA MET A 1 -3.03 41.63 -26.60
C MET A 1 -3.50 41.24 -25.22
N PRO A 2 -4.72 41.61 -24.77
CA PRO A 2 -5.13 41.31 -23.41
C PRO A 2 -5.40 39.81 -23.30
N HIS A 3 -4.62 39.14 -22.45
CA HIS A 3 -4.82 37.75 -22.07
C HIS A 3 -6.23 37.63 -21.49
N ALA A 4 -7.06 36.80 -22.11
CA ALA A 4 -8.37 36.46 -21.60
C ALA A 4 -8.21 35.99 -20.15
N GLY A 5 -8.68 36.81 -19.22
CA GLY A 5 -8.63 36.51 -17.81
C GLY A 5 -9.51 35.31 -17.53
N TYR A 6 -8.88 34.16 -17.31
CA TYR A 6 -9.44 33.01 -16.57
C TYR A 6 -9.63 33.37 -15.08
N GLY A 7 -10.11 34.59 -14.80
CA GLY A 7 -10.45 35.03 -13.47
C GLY A 7 -11.67 34.23 -12.99
N ASN A 8 -11.41 33.21 -12.18
CA ASN A 8 -12.33 32.49 -11.31
C ASN A 8 -13.71 32.19 -11.95
N ILE A 9 -13.85 31.03 -12.61
CA ILE A 9 -15.16 30.49 -13.02
C ILE A 9 -15.91 30.08 -11.75
N ALA A 10 -16.63 31.03 -11.18
CA ALA A 10 -17.45 30.85 -9.99
C ALA A 10 -18.87 31.37 -10.24
N PRO A 11 -19.90 30.73 -9.67
CA PRO A 11 -21.27 31.21 -9.79
C PRO A 11 -21.39 32.61 -9.15
N SER A 12 -21.71 33.60 -9.98
CA SER A 12 -21.91 34.99 -9.52
C SER A 12 -23.32 35.23 -8.96
N THR A 13 -24.31 34.41 -9.32
CA THR A 13 -25.72 34.56 -8.93
C THR A 13 -26.04 33.88 -7.59
N THR A 14 -26.98 34.42 -6.82
CA THR A 14 -27.43 33.83 -5.53
C THR A 14 -27.98 32.42 -5.72
N THR A 15 -28.82 32.21 -6.73
CA THR A 15 -29.36 30.89 -7.08
C THR A 15 -28.26 29.92 -7.54
N GLY A 16 -27.29 30.40 -8.34
CA GLY A 16 -26.15 29.59 -8.78
C GLY A 16 -25.29 29.14 -7.59
N ARG A 17 -25.00 30.05 -6.65
CA ARG A 17 -24.27 29.72 -5.42
C ARG A 17 -25.02 28.69 -4.57
N ALA A 18 -26.33 28.84 -4.39
CA ALA A 18 -27.15 27.88 -3.65
C ALA A 18 -27.16 26.49 -4.31
N ALA A 19 -27.28 26.43 -5.64
CA ALA A 19 -27.20 25.17 -6.40
C ALA A 19 -25.83 24.50 -6.28
N THR A 20 -24.74 25.28 -6.32
CA THR A 20 -23.37 24.75 -6.14
C THR A 20 -23.14 24.18 -4.75
N ILE A 21 -23.69 24.81 -3.70
CA ILE A 21 -23.63 24.27 -2.33
C ILE A 21 -24.34 22.91 -2.28
N ALA A 22 -25.56 22.81 -2.80
CA ALA A 22 -26.30 21.55 -2.84
C ALA A 22 -25.57 20.46 -3.64
N TYR A 23 -25.00 20.82 -4.79
CA TYR A 23 -24.19 19.91 -5.60
C TYR A 23 -22.95 19.41 -4.85
N ALA A 24 -22.23 20.28 -4.16
CA ALA A 24 -21.03 19.92 -3.40
C ALA A 24 -21.34 18.99 -2.22
N LEU A 25 -22.49 19.19 -1.55
CA LEU A 25 -22.91 18.36 -0.41
C LEU A 25 -23.05 16.87 -0.77
N PHE A 26 -23.59 16.55 -1.94
CA PHE A 26 -23.71 15.16 -2.40
C PHE A 26 -22.51 14.72 -3.26
N GLY A 27 -21.92 15.65 -4.01
CA GLY A 27 -20.83 15.39 -4.93
C GLY A 27 -19.51 15.05 -4.24
N ILE A 28 -19.15 15.73 -3.15
CA ILE A 28 -17.91 15.45 -2.42
C ILE A 28 -17.93 14.04 -1.81
N PRO A 29 -18.97 13.60 -1.06
CA PRO A 29 -19.03 12.23 -0.57
C PRO A 29 -19.00 11.18 -1.70
N LEU A 30 -19.70 11.43 -2.80
CA LEU A 30 -19.72 10.54 -3.95
C LEU A 30 -18.33 10.43 -4.59
N LEU A 31 -17.63 11.57 -4.78
CA LEU A 31 -16.27 11.60 -5.30
C LEU A 31 -15.31 10.83 -4.38
N LEU A 32 -15.42 11.01 -3.06
CA LEU A 32 -14.60 10.27 -2.09
C LEU A 32 -14.87 8.77 -2.13
N MET A 33 -16.13 8.35 -2.28
CA MET A 33 -16.50 6.94 -2.44
C MET A 33 -15.87 6.34 -3.71
N VAL A 34 -15.97 7.06 -4.84
CA VAL A 34 -15.34 6.65 -6.11
C VAL A 34 -13.82 6.56 -5.98
N LEU A 35 -13.18 7.55 -5.35
CA LEU A 35 -11.74 7.56 -5.12
C LEU A 35 -11.31 6.37 -4.25
N ALA A 36 -12.07 6.01 -3.22
CA ALA A 36 -11.78 4.86 -2.36
C ALA A 36 -11.85 3.53 -3.13
N ASP A 37 -12.85 3.37 -4.00
CA ASP A 37 -12.99 2.15 -4.80
C ASP A 37 -11.93 2.05 -5.91
N LEU A 38 -11.57 3.18 -6.54
CA LEU A 38 -10.45 3.24 -7.48
C LEU A 38 -9.11 2.95 -6.79
N GLY A 39 -8.89 3.46 -5.58
CA GLY A 39 -7.69 3.14 -4.79
C GLY A 39 -7.52 1.64 -4.57
N LYS A 40 -8.61 0.93 -4.22
CA LYS A 40 -8.60 -0.54 -4.10
C LYS A 40 -8.26 -1.23 -5.42
N LEU A 41 -8.78 -0.73 -6.54
CA LEU A 41 -8.44 -1.24 -7.87
C LEU A 41 -6.94 -1.11 -8.16
N PHE A 42 -6.35 0.06 -7.89
CA PHE A 42 -4.91 0.28 -8.08
C PHE A 42 -4.05 -0.62 -7.21
N THR A 43 -4.44 -0.86 -5.95
CA THR A 43 -3.76 -1.82 -5.08
C THR A 43 -3.75 -3.23 -5.69
N ARG A 44 -4.86 -3.67 -6.28
CA ARG A 44 -4.91 -4.97 -6.99
C ARG A 44 -3.99 -4.98 -8.22
N LEU A 45 -3.95 -3.90 -8.99
CA LEU A 45 -3.07 -3.78 -10.16
C LEU A 45 -1.59 -3.81 -9.76
N ILE A 46 -1.20 -3.12 -8.70
CA ILE A 46 0.19 -3.12 -8.20
C ILE A 46 0.58 -4.50 -7.67
N LYS A 47 -0.31 -5.19 -6.92
CA LYS A 47 -0.08 -6.57 -6.47
C LYS A 47 0.08 -7.53 -7.65
N LEU A 48 -0.75 -7.36 -8.69
CA LEU A 48 -0.67 -8.15 -9.93
C LEU A 48 0.65 -7.87 -10.67
N ALA A 49 1.04 -6.61 -10.80
CA ALA A 49 2.30 -6.21 -11.41
C ALA A 49 3.50 -6.77 -10.64
N PHE A 50 3.52 -6.67 -9.31
CA PHE A 50 4.57 -7.23 -8.47
C PHE A 50 4.71 -8.74 -8.65
N THR A 51 3.59 -9.46 -8.67
CA THR A 51 3.57 -10.92 -8.89
C THR A 51 4.02 -11.28 -10.31
N ALA A 52 3.62 -10.51 -11.33
CA ALA A 52 4.07 -10.70 -12.71
C ALA A 52 5.59 -10.47 -12.84
N ILE A 53 6.12 -9.39 -12.25
CA ILE A 53 7.56 -9.09 -12.21
C ILE A 53 8.30 -10.24 -11.51
N ARG A 54 7.85 -10.66 -10.31
CA ARG A 54 8.46 -11.77 -9.56
C ARG A 54 8.42 -13.09 -10.33
N ARG A 55 7.31 -13.40 -11.00
CA ARG A 55 7.18 -14.57 -11.88
C ARG A 55 8.15 -14.48 -13.04
N PHE A 56 8.35 -13.32 -13.65
CA PHE A 56 9.28 -13.16 -14.77
C PHE A 56 10.74 -13.37 -14.34
N TYR A 57 11.15 -12.79 -13.21
CA TYR A 57 12.46 -13.04 -12.61
C TYR A 57 12.65 -14.52 -12.25
N ASN A 58 11.67 -15.14 -11.58
CA ASN A 58 11.77 -16.54 -11.16
C ASN A 58 11.64 -17.53 -12.35
N THR A 59 10.92 -17.18 -13.41
CA THR A 59 10.79 -18.01 -14.63
C THR A 59 12.11 -18.05 -15.41
N LYS A 60 12.87 -16.95 -15.46
CA LYS A 60 14.24 -16.97 -16.00
C LYS A 60 15.14 -17.91 -15.19
N ASN A 61 14.98 -17.94 -13.86
CA ASN A 61 15.71 -18.85 -12.98
C ASN A 61 15.24 -20.32 -13.11
N MET A 62 13.95 -20.56 -13.34
CA MET A 62 13.36 -21.90 -13.45
C MET A 62 13.69 -22.62 -14.77
N ARG A 63 14.13 -21.88 -15.81
CA ARG A 63 14.65 -22.48 -17.06
C ARG A 63 15.94 -23.28 -16.83
N SER A 64 16.71 -22.99 -15.78
CA SER A 64 17.89 -23.79 -15.40
C SER A 64 17.51 -25.05 -14.59
N LEU A 65 16.51 -24.96 -13.71
CA LEU A 65 16.03 -26.09 -12.91
C LEU A 65 15.28 -27.15 -13.72
N ARG A 66 14.62 -26.77 -14.83
CA ARG A 66 14.04 -27.75 -15.78
C ARG A 66 15.11 -28.59 -16.48
N ARG A 67 16.33 -28.07 -16.65
CA ARG A 67 17.48 -28.84 -17.19
C ARG A 67 18.07 -29.76 -16.12
N ALA A 68 18.10 -29.33 -14.86
CA ALA A 68 18.53 -30.16 -13.73
C ALA A 68 17.54 -31.31 -13.45
N SER A 69 16.23 -31.08 -13.57
CA SER A 69 15.20 -32.11 -13.37
C SER A 69 15.15 -33.15 -14.50
N ARG A 70 15.51 -32.79 -15.74
CA ARG A 70 15.65 -33.79 -16.84
C ARG A 70 16.81 -34.76 -16.60
N ARG A 71 17.92 -34.32 -16.00
CA ARG A 71 19.05 -35.21 -15.64
C ARG A 71 18.71 -36.19 -14.52
N ALA A 72 17.77 -35.85 -13.63
CA ALA A 72 17.32 -36.74 -12.55
C ALA A 72 16.37 -37.85 -13.02
N THR A 73 15.94 -37.84 -14.29
CA THR A 73 15.02 -38.86 -14.85
C THR A 73 15.75 -39.96 -15.64
N GLU A 74 17.07 -39.89 -15.77
CA GLU A 74 17.92 -40.90 -16.44
C GLU A 74 18.67 -41.82 -15.45
N ALA A 75 18.08 -42.12 -14.29
CA ALA A 75 18.57 -43.18 -13.41
C ALA A 75 17.68 -44.42 -13.59
N PRO A 76 18.10 -45.44 -14.37
CA PRO A 76 17.33 -46.67 -14.49
C PRO A 76 17.55 -47.52 -13.23
N GLY A 77 16.46 -47.85 -12.53
CA GLY A 77 16.41 -49.14 -11.83
C GLY A 77 16.12 -49.19 -10.33
N GLN A 78 15.67 -48.15 -9.63
CA GLN A 78 15.30 -48.30 -8.20
C GLN A 78 14.09 -47.46 -7.75
N ILE A 79 12.93 -47.59 -8.39
CA ILE A 79 11.70 -46.95 -7.90
C ILE A 79 10.50 -47.88 -8.06
N LEU A 80 10.37 -48.88 -7.18
CA LEU A 80 9.08 -49.56 -6.97
C LEU A 80 8.68 -49.72 -5.50
N VAL A 81 9.60 -49.52 -4.54
CA VAL A 81 9.33 -49.83 -3.12
C VAL A 81 9.02 -48.58 -2.27
N ALA A 82 9.41 -47.39 -2.71
CA ALA A 82 9.26 -46.16 -1.90
C ALA A 82 7.82 -45.60 -1.83
N TRP A 83 6.91 -46.01 -2.72
CA TRP A 83 5.53 -45.49 -2.73
C TRP A 83 4.59 -46.20 -1.76
N ARG A 84 4.99 -47.32 -1.17
CA ARG A 84 4.10 -48.15 -0.33
C ARG A 84 4.12 -47.77 1.15
N THR A 85 5.13 -47.05 1.62
CA THR A 85 5.23 -46.61 3.01
C THR A 85 5.18 -45.09 3.09
N THR A 86 4.18 -44.57 3.80
CA THR A 86 3.93 -43.15 4.15
C THR A 86 2.99 -42.33 3.25
N ALA A 87 1.95 -42.92 2.66
CA ALA A 87 0.87 -42.16 2.03
C ALA A 87 -0.39 -42.11 2.92
N SER A 88 -0.28 -41.52 4.12
CA SER A 88 -1.44 -40.96 4.81
C SER A 88 -1.92 -39.74 4.01
N TYR A 89 -2.86 -39.93 3.09
CA TYR A 89 -3.49 -38.83 2.37
C TYR A 89 -4.16 -37.90 3.39
N PRO A 90 -3.70 -36.65 3.56
CA PRO A 90 -4.36 -35.73 4.47
C PRO A 90 -5.77 -35.45 3.95
N SER A 91 -6.78 -35.56 4.81
CA SER A 91 -8.18 -35.34 4.42
C SER A 91 -8.34 -33.96 3.76
N ARG A 92 -9.10 -33.87 2.67
CA ARG A 92 -9.26 -32.65 1.82
C ARG A 92 -9.47 -31.35 2.61
N LYS A 93 -10.10 -31.39 3.80
CA LYS A 93 -10.32 -30.24 4.68
C LYS A 93 -9.03 -29.71 5.34
N ARG A 94 -8.10 -30.57 5.76
CA ARG A 94 -6.78 -30.17 6.30
C ARG A 94 -5.88 -29.61 5.21
N ILE A 95 -5.92 -30.19 4.01
CA ILE A 95 -5.22 -29.65 2.83
C ILE A 95 -5.80 -28.29 2.45
N ARG A 96 -7.13 -28.12 2.43
CA ARG A 96 -7.76 -26.81 2.18
C ARG A 96 -7.40 -25.77 3.23
N ARG A 97 -7.42 -26.11 4.53
CA ARG A 97 -7.04 -25.18 5.60
C ARG A 97 -5.55 -24.84 5.59
N ALA A 98 -4.69 -25.83 5.37
CA ALA A 98 -3.25 -25.58 5.23
C ALA A 98 -3.00 -24.70 4.00
N ARG A 99 -3.61 -25.00 2.84
CA ARG A 99 -3.53 -24.18 1.64
C ARG A 99 -4.09 -22.78 1.85
N LEU A 100 -5.24 -22.60 2.50
CA LEU A 100 -5.78 -21.27 2.85
C LEU A 100 -4.85 -20.53 3.81
N ARG A 101 -4.30 -21.21 4.83
CA ARG A 101 -3.39 -20.60 5.79
C ARG A 101 -2.08 -20.19 5.11
N THR A 102 -1.57 -21.01 4.20
CA THR A 102 -0.39 -20.68 3.39
C THR A 102 -0.70 -19.58 2.38
N GLU A 103 -1.85 -19.59 1.70
CA GLU A 103 -2.29 -18.53 0.78
C GLU A 103 -2.50 -17.20 1.53
N VAL A 104 -3.15 -17.19 2.69
CA VAL A 104 -3.36 -15.97 3.51
C VAL A 104 -2.04 -15.45 4.08
N VAL A 105 -1.14 -16.33 4.53
CA VAL A 105 0.20 -15.93 5.02
C VAL A 105 1.08 -15.42 3.88
N ASP A 106 0.99 -16.00 2.68
CA ASP A 106 1.77 -15.56 1.50
C ASP A 106 1.20 -14.24 0.94
N GLU A 107 -0.13 -14.05 0.95
CA GLU A 107 -0.77 -12.76 0.62
C GLU A 107 -0.38 -11.65 1.62
N ALA A 108 -0.40 -11.93 2.92
CA ALA A 108 0.06 -10.99 3.94
C ALA A 108 1.58 -10.72 3.85
N ALA A 109 2.39 -11.72 3.49
CA ALA A 109 3.82 -11.56 3.27
C ALA A 109 4.13 -10.81 1.96
N VAL A 110 3.30 -10.95 0.93
CA VAL A 110 3.39 -10.16 -0.32
C VAL A 110 2.98 -8.72 -0.03
N GLU A 111 1.92 -8.49 0.73
CA GLU A 111 1.49 -7.16 1.21
C GLU A 111 2.58 -6.49 2.06
N ALA A 112 3.26 -7.25 2.92
CA ALA A 112 4.42 -6.77 3.67
C ALA A 112 5.65 -6.49 2.79
N ARG A 113 5.78 -7.17 1.63
CA ARG A 113 6.95 -7.11 0.73
C ARG A 113 6.79 -6.22 -0.49
N VAL A 114 5.62 -5.65 -0.79
CA VAL A 114 5.55 -4.64 -1.86
C VAL A 114 6.42 -3.47 -1.39
N PRO A 115 7.56 -3.22 -2.03
CA PRO A 115 8.45 -2.19 -1.55
C PRO A 115 7.78 -0.85 -1.85
N VAL A 116 7.82 0.09 -0.90
CA VAL A 116 7.25 1.44 -1.06
C VAL A 116 7.78 2.10 -2.34
N SER A 117 9.03 1.78 -2.70
CA SER A 117 9.64 2.19 -3.96
C SER A 117 8.88 1.74 -5.22
N LEU A 118 8.23 0.57 -5.22
CA LEU A 118 7.41 0.11 -6.36
C LEU A 118 6.17 0.99 -6.51
N VAL A 119 5.49 1.31 -5.40
CA VAL A 119 4.29 2.16 -5.41
C VAL A 119 4.66 3.57 -5.88
N LEU A 120 5.74 4.14 -5.34
CA LEU A 120 6.28 5.44 -5.76
C LEU A 120 6.72 5.44 -7.23
N LEU A 121 7.32 4.34 -7.71
CA LEU A 121 7.69 4.19 -9.11
C LEU A 121 6.47 4.17 -10.02
N PHE A 122 5.40 3.46 -9.64
CA PHE A 122 4.13 3.46 -10.38
C PHE A 122 3.50 4.85 -10.42
N LEU A 123 3.50 5.57 -9.29
CA LEU A 123 3.04 6.96 -9.25
C LEU A 123 3.88 7.86 -10.17
N LEU A 124 5.21 7.79 -10.09
CA LEU A 124 6.11 8.57 -10.92
C LEU A 124 5.89 8.27 -12.41
N ALA A 125 5.82 6.99 -12.78
CA ALA A 125 5.54 6.56 -14.14
C ALA A 125 4.20 7.10 -14.65
N TYR A 126 3.15 7.09 -13.80
CA TYR A 126 1.87 7.71 -14.11
C TYR A 126 2.04 9.21 -14.38
N MET A 127 2.73 9.96 -13.52
CA MET A 127 2.96 11.39 -13.73
C MET A 127 3.68 11.68 -15.06
N THR A 128 4.73 10.91 -15.36
CA THR A 128 5.48 11.07 -16.61
C THR A 128 4.66 10.74 -17.85
N LEU A 129 3.75 9.77 -17.76
CA LEU A 129 2.83 9.42 -18.85
C LEU A 129 1.84 10.57 -19.10
N GLY A 130 1.26 11.15 -18.05
CA GLY A 130 0.42 12.34 -18.17
C GLY A 130 1.18 13.53 -18.74
N ALA A 131 2.40 13.78 -18.26
CA ALA A 131 3.25 14.86 -18.76
C ALA A 131 3.51 14.72 -20.26
N LEU A 132 3.82 13.51 -20.74
CA LEU A 132 3.98 13.24 -22.16
C LEU A 132 2.67 13.48 -22.93
N MET A 133 1.54 13.00 -22.40
CA MET A 133 0.23 13.16 -23.02
C MET A 133 -0.16 14.65 -23.17
N PHE A 134 -0.03 15.45 -22.10
CA PHE A 134 -0.37 16.87 -22.13
C PHE A 134 0.64 17.71 -22.92
N SER A 135 1.92 17.34 -22.89
CA SER A 135 2.94 17.98 -23.72
C SER A 135 2.62 17.83 -25.21
N LEU A 136 2.09 16.66 -25.63
CA LEU A 136 1.67 16.43 -27.01
C LEU A 136 0.35 17.12 -27.39
N TRP A 137 -0.60 17.25 -26.46
CA TRP A 137 -1.93 17.84 -26.74
C TRP A 137 -1.93 19.36 -26.72
N GLU A 138 -1.27 19.97 -25.73
CA GLU A 138 -1.27 21.43 -25.53
C GLU A 138 0.00 22.10 -26.08
N GLY A 139 0.97 21.30 -26.55
CA GLY A 139 2.24 21.83 -27.07
C GLY A 139 3.17 22.39 -26.00
N TRP A 140 2.90 22.12 -24.72
CA TRP A 140 3.76 22.50 -23.60
C TRP A 140 5.07 21.72 -23.60
N SER A 141 6.12 22.28 -23.01
CA SER A 141 7.32 21.52 -22.74
C SER A 141 7.04 20.38 -21.75
N PHE A 142 7.86 19.33 -21.79
CA PHE A 142 7.71 18.20 -20.87
C PHE A 142 7.73 18.64 -19.39
N PHE A 143 8.57 19.63 -19.05
CA PHE A 143 8.68 20.14 -17.69
C PHE A 143 7.41 20.88 -17.24
N GLU A 144 6.82 21.71 -18.10
CA GLU A 144 5.57 22.43 -17.82
C GLU A 144 4.40 21.45 -17.65
N ALA A 145 4.31 20.45 -18.53
CA ALA A 145 3.28 19.42 -18.43
C ALA A 145 3.47 18.55 -17.17
N PHE A 146 4.71 18.21 -16.81
CA PHE A 146 5.01 17.51 -15.56
C PHE A 146 4.66 18.35 -14.34
N TYR A 147 4.99 19.64 -14.36
CA TYR A 147 4.64 20.59 -13.31
C TYR A 147 3.13 20.69 -13.14
N PHE A 148 2.36 20.84 -14.22
CA PHE A 148 0.90 20.85 -14.19
C PHE A 148 0.34 19.58 -13.54
N VAL A 149 0.80 18.41 -13.97
CA VAL A 149 0.35 17.11 -13.45
C VAL A 149 0.70 16.95 -11.97
N PHE A 150 1.92 17.33 -11.57
CA PHE A 150 2.36 17.28 -10.17
C PHE A 150 1.57 18.23 -9.27
N VAL A 151 1.44 19.51 -9.63
CA VAL A 151 0.72 20.53 -8.87
C VAL A 151 -0.76 20.18 -8.73
N SER A 152 -1.35 19.58 -9.77
CA SER A 152 -2.75 19.14 -9.75
C SER A 152 -2.96 17.91 -8.87
N MET A 153 -2.12 16.87 -9.01
CA MET A 153 -2.27 15.63 -8.22
C MET A 153 -1.87 15.79 -6.76
N SER A 154 -0.94 16.71 -6.45
CA SER A 154 -0.61 17.11 -5.07
C SER A 154 -1.66 18.04 -4.45
N THR A 155 -2.72 18.38 -5.20
CA THR A 155 -3.80 19.29 -4.78
C THR A 155 -3.32 20.70 -4.41
N ILE A 156 -2.12 21.10 -4.85
CA ILE A 156 -1.61 22.47 -4.71
C ILE A 156 -2.44 23.41 -5.60
N GLY A 157 -2.64 23.04 -6.86
CA GLY A 157 -3.61 23.66 -7.76
C GLY A 157 -3.42 25.16 -8.02
N PHE A 158 -2.20 25.62 -8.36
CA PHE A 158 -1.94 27.03 -8.65
C PHE A 158 -2.79 27.62 -9.79
N GLY A 159 -3.17 26.79 -10.77
CA GLY A 159 -4.04 27.20 -11.88
C GLY A 159 -3.36 28.08 -12.94
N ASP A 160 -2.02 28.11 -12.94
CA ASP A 160 -1.18 28.80 -13.91
C ASP A 160 -1.09 28.05 -15.26
N TYR A 161 -1.09 26.72 -15.22
CA TYR A 161 -1.24 25.86 -16.40
C TYR A 161 -2.59 25.14 -16.34
N VAL A 162 -3.41 25.31 -17.38
CA VAL A 162 -4.70 24.63 -17.57
C VAL A 162 -4.93 24.40 -19.07
N PRO A 163 -5.38 23.19 -19.49
CA PRO A 163 -5.73 22.92 -20.87
C PRO A 163 -6.73 23.94 -21.43
N GLN A 164 -6.46 24.48 -22.62
CA GLN A 164 -7.29 25.52 -23.22
C GLN A 164 -8.49 24.95 -23.97
N GLN A 165 -8.37 23.73 -24.50
CA GLN A 165 -9.45 23.12 -25.27
C GLN A 165 -10.44 22.39 -24.35
N PRO A 166 -11.77 22.57 -24.53
CA PRO A 166 -12.77 21.91 -23.68
C PRO A 166 -12.64 20.38 -23.66
N ALA A 167 -12.27 19.76 -24.79
CA ALA A 167 -12.06 18.32 -24.89
C ALA A 167 -10.87 17.85 -24.02
N PHE A 168 -9.74 18.59 -24.08
CA PHE A 168 -8.55 18.28 -23.28
C PHE A 168 -8.75 18.58 -21.81
N MET A 169 -9.59 19.57 -21.46
CA MET A 169 -10.02 19.85 -20.10
C MET A 169 -10.83 18.68 -19.51
N MET A 170 -11.77 18.11 -20.26
CA MET A 170 -12.50 16.91 -19.81
C MET A 170 -11.57 15.72 -19.63
N ALA A 171 -10.66 15.50 -20.58
CA ALA A 171 -9.66 14.44 -20.48
C ALA A 171 -8.74 14.64 -19.27
N ALA A 172 -8.36 15.88 -18.97
CA ALA A 172 -7.59 16.24 -17.79
C ALA A 172 -8.35 15.95 -16.50
N PHE A 173 -9.64 16.27 -16.43
CA PHE A 173 -10.45 15.93 -15.27
C PHE A 173 -10.50 14.42 -15.01
N VAL A 174 -10.73 13.61 -16.07
CA VAL A 174 -10.74 12.15 -15.96
C VAL A 174 -9.37 11.63 -15.54
N TYR A 175 -8.30 12.11 -16.16
CA TYR A 175 -6.93 11.74 -15.80
C TYR A 175 -6.60 12.10 -14.35
N LEU A 176 -6.97 13.29 -13.88
CA LEU A 176 -6.74 13.71 -12.50
C LEU A 176 -7.59 12.92 -11.50
N LEU A 177 -8.79 12.48 -11.87
CA LEU A 177 -9.62 11.61 -11.02
C LEU A 177 -8.91 10.27 -10.74
N PHE A 178 -8.35 9.63 -11.78
CA PHE A 178 -7.53 8.42 -11.60
C PHE A 178 -6.23 8.72 -10.85
N GLY A 179 -5.59 9.85 -11.13
CA GLY A 179 -4.37 10.28 -10.46
C GLY A 179 -4.56 10.52 -8.96
N LEU A 180 -5.66 11.16 -8.55
CA LEU A 180 -6.00 11.40 -7.14
C LEU A 180 -6.26 10.08 -6.40
N ALA A 181 -6.89 9.10 -7.04
CA ALA A 181 -7.06 7.77 -6.46
C ALA A 181 -5.72 7.03 -6.29
N LEU A 182 -4.79 7.18 -7.24
CA LEU A 182 -3.43 6.64 -7.12
C LEU A 182 -2.64 7.33 -6.01
N THR A 183 -2.71 8.66 -5.90
CA THR A 183 -2.10 9.45 -4.82
C THR A 183 -2.68 9.06 -3.46
N SER A 184 -4.00 8.89 -3.35
CA SER A 184 -4.66 8.42 -2.13
C SER A 184 -4.14 7.06 -1.69
N MET A 185 -4.03 6.10 -2.61
CA MET A 185 -3.44 4.78 -2.35
C MET A 185 -1.98 4.88 -1.89
N CYS A 186 -1.18 5.77 -2.51
CA CYS A 186 0.20 6.03 -2.09
C CYS A 186 0.27 6.58 -0.66
N ILE A 187 -0.60 7.53 -0.32
CA ILE A 187 -0.69 8.12 1.02
C ILE A 187 -1.02 7.03 2.05
N THR A 188 -2.00 6.17 1.78
CA THR A 188 -2.35 5.06 2.69
C THR A 188 -1.16 4.13 2.95
N VAL A 189 -0.43 3.73 1.90
CA VAL A 189 0.76 2.86 2.05
C VAL A 189 1.87 3.55 2.85
N ILE A 190 2.11 4.84 2.59
CA ILE A 190 3.10 5.63 3.34
C ILE A 190 2.71 5.73 4.81
N GLN A 191 1.44 6.01 5.10
CA GLN A 191 0.90 6.11 6.46
C GLN A 191 1.09 4.80 7.25
N GLU A 192 0.76 3.65 6.65
CA GLU A 192 0.96 2.33 7.28
C GLU A 192 2.43 2.06 7.62
N LYS A 193 3.36 2.41 6.71
CA LYS A 193 4.80 2.21 6.91
C LYS A 193 5.39 3.17 7.92
N LEU A 194 4.94 4.43 7.91
CA LEU A 194 5.34 5.42 8.91
C LEU A 194 4.88 4.98 10.30
N ALA A 195 3.62 4.57 10.46
CA ALA A 195 3.08 4.08 11.73
C ALA A 195 3.89 2.89 12.28
N ALA A 196 4.19 1.90 11.44
CA ALA A 196 5.00 0.74 11.84
C ALA A 196 6.45 1.10 12.18
N THR A 197 6.99 2.16 11.58
CA THR A 197 8.35 2.66 11.89
C THR A 197 8.35 3.40 13.22
N PHE A 198 7.32 4.20 13.51
CA PHE A 198 7.15 4.88 14.78
C PHE A 198 6.98 3.91 15.95
N GLU A 199 6.18 2.84 15.79
CA GLU A 199 6.00 1.82 16.83
C GLU A 199 7.33 1.14 17.19
N LYS A 200 8.16 0.81 16.20
CA LYS A 200 9.50 0.26 16.42
C LYS A 200 10.44 1.24 17.09
N ALA A 201 10.41 2.52 16.68
CA ALA A 201 11.21 3.56 17.30
C ALA A 201 10.81 3.76 18.77
N GLN A 202 9.50 3.77 19.08
CA GLN A 202 9.00 3.87 20.45
C GLN A 202 9.40 2.65 21.30
N ALA A 203 9.33 1.44 20.75
CA ALA A 203 9.78 0.23 21.44
C ALA A 203 11.28 0.30 21.79
N GLN A 204 12.12 0.78 20.87
CA GLN A 204 13.55 0.97 21.13
C GLN A 204 13.83 2.06 22.18
N ILE A 205 13.07 3.16 22.15
CA ILE A 205 13.16 4.23 23.16
C ILE A 205 12.76 3.70 24.55
N GLY A 206 11.67 2.92 24.64
CA GLY A 206 11.22 2.30 25.90
C GLY A 206 12.24 1.37 26.52
N VAL A 207 12.91 0.54 25.70
CA VAL A 207 14.02 -0.32 26.15
C VAL A 207 15.22 0.53 26.61
N SER A 208 15.54 1.62 25.90
CA SER A 208 16.65 2.51 26.28
C SER A 208 16.40 3.33 27.56
N LEU A 209 15.14 3.54 27.94
CA LEU A 209 14.75 4.24 29.17
C LEU A 209 14.67 3.33 30.42
N GLY A 210 14.92 2.02 30.29
CA GLY A 210 15.03 1.12 31.45
C GLY A 210 13.72 0.77 32.15
N LEU A 211 12.57 0.85 31.46
CA LEU A 211 11.27 0.50 32.05
C LEU A 211 11.09 -1.00 32.34
N ASP A 212 11.84 -1.86 31.63
CA ASP A 212 11.87 -3.31 31.91
C ASP A 212 12.68 -3.63 33.18
N ASP A 213 13.77 -2.90 33.43
CA ASP A 213 14.58 -3.04 34.65
C ASP A 213 13.83 -2.49 35.87
N ALA A 214 13.06 -1.41 35.72
CA ALA A 214 12.24 -0.86 36.80
C ALA A 214 11.13 -1.84 37.24
N ASN A 215 10.41 -2.48 36.31
CA ASN A 215 9.40 -3.48 36.67
C ASN A 215 10.02 -4.76 37.26
N GLY A 216 11.22 -5.16 36.81
CA GLY A 216 11.97 -6.27 37.40
C GLY A 216 12.47 -5.98 38.82
N LEU A 217 12.94 -4.75 39.08
CA LEU A 217 13.41 -4.31 40.39
C LEU A 217 12.26 -4.09 41.39
N LEU A 218 11.13 -3.53 40.95
CA LEU A 218 9.94 -3.39 41.79
C LEU A 218 9.27 -4.73 42.05
N GLY A 219 9.22 -5.63 41.07
CA GLY A 219 8.74 -7.00 41.23
C GLY A 219 9.62 -7.82 42.17
N GLY A 220 10.94 -7.69 42.06
CA GLY A 220 11.90 -8.30 42.99
C GLY A 220 11.77 -7.75 44.41
N ALA A 221 11.66 -6.43 44.57
CA ALA A 221 11.49 -5.79 45.88
C ALA A 221 10.14 -6.14 46.56
N TYR A 222 9.06 -6.34 45.77
CA TYR A 222 7.77 -6.81 46.30
C TYR A 222 7.82 -8.28 46.74
N VAL A 223 8.56 -9.13 46.02
CA VAL A 223 8.74 -10.55 46.37
C VAL A 223 9.66 -10.72 47.59
N GLU A 224 10.70 -9.88 47.72
CA GLU A 224 11.61 -9.89 48.86
C GLU A 224 10.92 -9.40 50.14
N SER A 225 10.02 -8.41 50.08
CA SER A 225 9.31 -7.92 51.27
C SER A 225 8.19 -8.86 51.74
N ALA A 226 7.55 -9.59 50.83
CA ALA A 226 6.53 -10.58 51.18
C ALA A 226 7.10 -11.81 51.91
N HIS A 227 8.42 -12.04 51.82
CA HIS A 227 9.05 -13.22 52.44
C HIS A 227 9.60 -12.96 53.85
N ASN A 228 9.65 -11.71 54.32
CA ASN A 228 10.27 -11.32 55.58
C ASN A 228 9.30 -10.75 56.64
N GLU A 229 8.01 -11.10 56.56
CA GLU A 229 7.09 -10.89 57.69
C GLU A 229 7.47 -11.84 58.84
N PRO A 230 7.83 -11.32 60.03
CA PRO A 230 8.08 -12.18 61.19
C PRO A 230 6.76 -12.83 61.61
N ILE A 231 6.73 -14.16 61.62
CA ILE A 231 5.61 -14.97 62.08
C ILE A 231 5.34 -14.61 63.55
N LEU A 232 4.34 -13.75 63.78
CA LEU A 232 3.84 -13.46 65.11
C LEU A 232 3.13 -14.72 65.64
N ASN A 233 3.79 -15.41 66.57
CA ASN A 233 3.27 -16.62 67.18
C ASN A 233 2.00 -16.30 68.01
N PRO A 234 0.84 -16.92 67.75
CA PRO A 234 -0.34 -16.71 68.57
C PRO A 234 -0.12 -17.31 69.96
N GLN A 235 -0.21 -16.47 70.99
CA GLN A 235 -0.21 -16.89 72.39
C GLN A 235 -1.47 -17.75 72.66
N PRO A 236 -1.35 -18.89 73.37
CA PRO A 236 -2.52 -19.68 73.72
C PRO A 236 -3.18 -19.12 74.98
N VAL A 237 -4.45 -18.75 74.81
CA VAL A 237 -5.56 -18.59 75.79
C VAL A 237 -5.34 -17.59 76.95
#